data_AF-A0A0R3LVI0-F1
#
_entry.id   AF-A0A0R3LVI0-F1
#
_cell.length_a   1.000
_cell.length_b   1.000
_cell.length_c   1.000
_cell.angle_alpha   90.00
_cell.angle_beta   90.00
_cell.angle_gamma   90.00
#
_symmetry.space_group_name_H-M   'P 1'
#
loop_
_entity.id
_entity.type
_entity.pdbx_description
1 polymer ?
#
loop_
_entity_poly.entity_id
_entity_poly.type
_entity_poly.pdbx_seq_one_letter_code
_entity_poly.pdbx_strand_id
1 'polypeptide(L)'
;MNSILPIEIDPRPCEWCGLTIDRHEMVDDGEGPQFFCLDLSPDEMTLDELERRAELRRQEEVAAILARMDAMPRPRDPPPAAPEPYRPAQSTVDAFRIVVAAGDIGRLKAWLADRPKDAALLLALLESPSC
;
A
#
# COMPACT_ATOMS: atom_id res chain seq x y z
N MET A 1 -2.29 -48.58 -41.47
CA MET A 1 -2.47 -47.12 -41.62
C MET A 1 -2.29 -46.53 -40.23
N ASN A 2 -1.08 -46.07 -39.87
CA ASN A 2 -0.88 -45.32 -38.64
C ASN A 2 -0.85 -43.84 -39.02
N SER A 3 -2.02 -43.19 -38.89
CA SER A 3 -2.13 -41.74 -39.00
C SER A 3 -1.57 -41.13 -37.71
N ILE A 4 -0.32 -40.67 -37.75
CA ILE A 4 0.22 -39.78 -36.74
C ILE A 4 -0.43 -38.42 -36.99
N LEU A 5 -1.42 -38.05 -36.18
CA LEU A 5 -1.93 -36.69 -36.18
C LEU A 5 -0.82 -35.76 -35.65
N PRO A 6 -0.59 -34.59 -36.25
CA PRO A 6 0.39 -33.65 -35.73
C PRO A 6 -0.03 -33.22 -34.33
N ILE A 7 0.82 -33.50 -33.34
CA ILE A 7 0.62 -33.03 -31.96
C ILE A 7 0.81 -31.51 -32.00
N GLU A 8 -0.25 -30.77 -31.67
CA GLU A 8 -0.17 -29.32 -31.48
C GLU A 8 0.64 -29.05 -30.22
N ILE A 9 1.88 -28.58 -30.39
CA ILE A 9 2.79 -28.32 -29.28
C ILE A 9 2.37 -27.01 -28.61
N ASP A 10 2.02 -27.10 -27.33
CA ASP A 10 1.69 -25.94 -26.51
C ASP A 10 2.89 -24.97 -26.48
N PRO A 11 2.73 -23.72 -26.94
CA PRO A 11 3.82 -22.76 -27.01
C PRO A 11 4.19 -22.19 -25.63
N ARG A 12 3.46 -22.53 -24.57
CA ARG A 12 3.78 -22.07 -23.22
C ARG A 12 5.11 -22.65 -22.75
N PRO A 13 6.00 -21.82 -22.18
CA PRO A 13 7.24 -22.30 -21.60
C PRO A 13 6.93 -23.16 -20.36
N CYS A 14 7.70 -24.22 -20.18
CA CYS A 14 7.67 -25.06 -18.98
C CYS A 14 7.98 -24.21 -17.75
N GLU A 15 7.12 -24.31 -16.74
CA GLU A 15 7.26 -23.54 -15.49
C GLU A 15 8.54 -23.89 -14.70
N TRP A 16 9.15 -25.05 -14.99
CA TRP A 16 10.33 -25.54 -14.28
C TRP A 16 11.65 -25.15 -14.94
N CYS A 17 11.73 -25.19 -16.28
CA CYS A 17 12.98 -24.93 -17.00
C CYS A 17 12.92 -23.77 -18.01
N GLY A 18 11.74 -23.17 -18.24
CA GLY A 18 11.54 -22.03 -19.14
C GLY A 18 11.58 -22.36 -20.64
N LEU A 19 11.84 -23.63 -20.99
CA LEU A 19 11.87 -24.11 -22.37
C LEU A 19 10.46 -24.47 -22.86
N THR A 20 10.23 -24.36 -24.16
CA THR A 20 9.03 -24.88 -24.81
C THR A 20 9.02 -26.42 -24.79
N ILE A 21 7.83 -27.04 -24.81
CA ILE A 21 7.65 -28.49 -24.65
C ILE A 21 8.38 -29.31 -25.73
N ASP A 22 8.57 -28.77 -26.94
CA ASP A 22 9.35 -29.40 -28.02
C ASP A 22 10.84 -29.57 -27.71
N ARG A 23 11.35 -28.87 -26.70
CA ARG A 23 12.73 -28.97 -26.24
C ARG A 23 12.90 -29.87 -25.01
N HIS A 24 11.85 -30.56 -24.60
CA HIS A 24 11.89 -31.57 -23.53
C HIS A 24 12.19 -32.95 -24.12
N GLU A 25 12.83 -33.82 -23.34
CA GLU A 25 12.97 -35.22 -23.70
C GLU A 25 11.59 -35.89 -23.65
N MET A 26 11.12 -36.38 -24.80
CA MET A 26 9.86 -37.12 -24.89
C MET A 26 10.13 -38.62 -24.75
N VAL A 27 9.54 -39.23 -23.73
CA VAL A 27 9.54 -40.69 -23.52
C VAL A 27 8.10 -41.18 -23.66
N ASP A 28 7.87 -42.16 -24.52
CA ASP A 28 6.56 -42.82 -24.69
C ASP A 28 6.73 -44.32 -24.42
N ASP A 29 6.15 -44.78 -23.31
CA ASP A 29 6.18 -46.17 -22.86
C ASP A 29 4.91 -46.95 -23.24
N GLY A 30 4.04 -46.37 -24.06
CA GLY A 30 2.78 -46.96 -24.49
C GLY A 30 1.56 -46.49 -23.70
N GLU A 31 1.73 -45.71 -22.63
CA GLU A 31 0.63 -44.98 -21.97
C GLU A 31 0.45 -43.54 -22.48
N GLY A 32 1.40 -43.05 -23.28
CA GLY A 32 1.42 -41.73 -23.89
C GLY A 32 2.72 -40.96 -23.64
N PRO A 33 2.93 -39.83 -24.34
CA PRO A 33 4.18 -39.09 -24.25
C PRO A 33 4.31 -38.37 -22.90
N GLN A 34 5.40 -38.66 -22.19
CA GLN A 34 5.87 -37.93 -21.02
C GLN A 34 7.03 -37.02 -21.44
N PHE A 35 7.04 -35.78 -20.96
CA PHE A 35 8.03 -34.76 -21.32
C PHE A 35 8.89 -34.41 -20.09
N PHE A 36 10.19 -34.60 -20.20
CA PHE A 36 11.16 -34.34 -19.12
C PHE A 36 12.04 -33.14 -19.46
N CYS A 37 12.28 -32.28 -18.47
CA CYS A 37 13.19 -31.15 -18.65
C CYS A 37 14.59 -31.68 -18.94
N LEU A 38 15.21 -31.24 -20.04
CA LEU A 38 16.61 -31.55 -20.29
C LEU A 38 17.47 -30.84 -19.24
N ASP A 39 18.26 -31.62 -18.49
CA ASP A 39 19.29 -31.11 -17.56
C ASP A 39 20.53 -30.67 -18.35
N LEU A 40 20.32 -29.71 -19.27
CA LEU A 40 21.40 -29.13 -20.07
C LEU A 40 22.31 -28.33 -19.15
N SER A 41 23.59 -28.67 -19.18
CA SER A 41 24.60 -27.88 -18.48
C SER A 41 24.68 -26.46 -19.08
N PRO A 42 25.12 -25.45 -18.30
CA PRO A 42 25.29 -24.08 -18.81
C PRO A 42 26.13 -23.97 -20.09
N ASP A 43 27.09 -24.87 -20.28
CA ASP A 43 27.99 -24.89 -21.42
C ASP A 43 27.34 -25.46 -22.69
N GLU A 44 26.23 -26.20 -22.55
CA GLU A 44 25.45 -26.76 -23.65
C GLU A 44 24.28 -25.85 -24.07
N MET A 45 24.06 -24.75 -23.34
CA MET A 45 23.00 -23.79 -23.61
C MET A 45 23.47 -22.64 -24.48
N THR A 46 22.61 -22.23 -25.40
CA THR A 46 22.77 -20.98 -26.16
C THR A 46 22.68 -19.77 -25.24
N LEU A 47 23.32 -18.65 -25.60
CA LEU A 47 23.28 -17.42 -24.81
C LEU A 47 21.85 -16.94 -24.50
N ASP A 48 20.97 -16.93 -25.50
CA ASP A 48 19.56 -16.52 -25.36
C ASP A 48 18.80 -17.36 -24.31
N GLU A 49 19.14 -18.65 -24.20
CA GLU A 49 18.55 -19.56 -23.21
C GLU A 49 19.06 -19.26 -21.81
N LEU A 50 20.36 -18.99 -21.67
CA LEU A 50 20.97 -18.58 -20.41
C LEU A 50 20.38 -17.26 -19.90
N GLU A 51 20.18 -16.29 -20.79
CA GLU A 51 19.55 -15.00 -20.48
C GLU A 51 18.09 -15.19 -20.04
N ARG A 52 17.32 -16.01 -20.75
CA ARG A 52 15.94 -16.34 -20.36
C ARG A 52 15.87 -16.98 -18.98
N ARG A 53 16.73 -17.96 -18.68
CA ARG A 53 16.78 -18.60 -17.36
C ARG A 53 17.24 -17.65 -16.26
N ALA A 54 18.16 -16.73 -16.56
CA ALA A 54 18.58 -15.70 -15.61
C ALA A 54 17.44 -14.73 -15.27
N GLU A 55 16.65 -14.35 -16.27
CA GLU A 55 15.48 -13.49 -16.07
C GLU A 55 14.39 -14.18 -15.26
N LEU A 56 14.09 -15.45 -15.52
CA LEU A 56 13.13 -16.22 -14.70
C LEU A 56 13.55 -16.28 -13.23
N ARG A 57 14.81 -16.60 -12.94
CA ARG A 57 15.33 -16.59 -11.56
C ARG A 57 15.21 -15.21 -10.91
N ARG A 58 15.47 -14.14 -11.65
CA ARG A 58 15.27 -12.77 -11.16
C ARG A 58 13.80 -12.51 -10.83
N GLN A 59 12.88 -12.96 -11.66
CA GLN A 59 11.44 -12.82 -11.43
C GLN A 59 11.00 -13.59 -10.17
N GLU A 60 11.51 -14.80 -9.97
CA GLU A 60 11.27 -15.59 -8.76
C GLU A 60 11.77 -14.90 -7.50
N GLU A 61 12.98 -14.33 -7.54
CA GLU A 61 13.55 -13.56 -6.43
C GLU A 61 12.68 -12.33 -6.09
N VAL A 62 12.25 -11.57 -7.11
CA VAL A 62 11.35 -10.42 -6.93
C VAL A 62 10.02 -10.87 -6.34
N ALA A 63 9.42 -11.95 -6.85
CA ALA A 63 8.18 -12.50 -6.35
C ALA A 63 8.31 -12.94 -4.88
N ALA A 64 9.43 -13.56 -4.50
CA ALA A 64 9.70 -13.98 -3.13
C ALA A 64 9.84 -12.78 -2.17
N ILE A 65 10.47 -11.68 -2.61
CA ILE A 65 10.55 -10.44 -1.82
C ILE A 65 9.17 -9.84 -1.60
N LEU A 66 8.36 -9.73 -2.67
CA LEU A 66 7.00 -9.18 -2.58
C LEU A 66 6.11 -10.04 -1.67
N ALA A 67 6.19 -11.37 -1.79
CA ALA A 67 5.45 -12.28 -0.92
C ALA A 67 5.86 -12.12 0.55
N ARG A 68 7.15 -11.94 0.83
CA ARG A 68 7.64 -11.65 2.19
C ARG A 68 7.08 -10.33 2.72
N MET A 69 7.04 -9.29 1.90
CA MET A 69 6.49 -7.98 2.30
C MET A 69 4.98 -8.06 2.57
N ASP A 70 4.23 -8.80 1.76
CA ASP A 70 2.78 -8.97 1.94
C ASP A 70 2.44 -9.81 3.19
N ALA A 71 3.28 -10.81 3.50
CA ALA A 71 3.13 -11.63 4.70
C ALA A 71 3.45 -10.89 6.01
N MET A 72 4.11 -9.71 5.95
CA MET A 72 4.37 -8.93 7.16
C MET A 72 3.06 -8.37 7.72
N PRO A 73 2.79 -8.54 9.03
CA PRO A 73 1.60 -7.97 9.64
C PRO A 73 1.68 -6.44 9.51
N ARG A 74 0.61 -5.84 8.97
CA ARG A 74 0.51 -4.40 8.89
C ARG A 74 0.60 -3.82 10.32
N PRO A 75 1.37 -2.74 10.53
CA PRO A 75 1.32 -2.00 11.77
C PRO A 75 -0.15 -1.67 12.08
N ARG A 76 -0.58 -1.93 13.31
CA ARG A 76 -1.91 -1.55 13.76
C ARG A 76 -2.00 -0.03 13.69
N ASP A 77 -3.04 0.49 13.05
CA ASP A 77 -3.29 1.93 13.06
C ASP A 77 -3.34 2.43 14.51
N PRO A 78 -2.71 3.58 14.82
CA PRO A 78 -2.84 4.17 16.14
C PRO A 78 -4.32 4.43 16.42
N PRO A 79 -4.76 4.29 17.68
CA PRO A 79 -6.13 4.65 18.03
C PRO A 79 -6.41 6.11 17.64
N PRO A 80 -7.64 6.44 17.22
CA PRO A 80 -7.99 7.82 16.91
C PRO A 80 -7.72 8.71 18.11
N ALA A 81 -7.02 9.82 17.88
CA ALA A 81 -6.74 10.79 18.92
C ALA A 81 -8.05 11.33 19.51
N ALA A 82 -8.08 11.57 20.82
CA ALA A 82 -9.20 12.28 21.44
C ALA A 82 -9.35 13.66 20.78
N PRO A 83 -10.59 14.17 20.61
CA PRO A 83 -10.80 15.50 20.06
C PRO A 83 -10.11 16.53 20.95
N GLU A 84 -9.40 17.47 20.34
CA GLU A 84 -8.77 18.56 21.06
C GLU A 84 -9.82 19.38 21.84
N PRO A 85 -9.51 19.83 23.07
CA PRO A 85 -10.38 20.74 23.80
C PRO A 85 -10.68 21.99 22.96
N TYR A 86 -11.96 22.39 22.89
CA TYR A 86 -12.38 23.57 22.15
C TYR A 86 -11.62 24.82 22.62
N ARG A 87 -11.08 25.58 21.67
CA ARG A 87 -10.44 26.87 21.92
C ARG A 87 -10.99 27.90 20.93
N PRO A 88 -11.45 29.08 21.40
CA PRO A 88 -11.82 30.17 20.50
C PRO A 88 -10.60 30.60 19.68
N ALA A 89 -10.85 31.08 18.47
CA ALA A 89 -9.78 31.66 17.65
C ALA A 89 -9.14 32.85 18.39
N GLN A 90 -7.83 33.06 18.20
CA GLN A 90 -7.11 34.17 18.83
C GLN A 90 -7.73 35.53 18.47
N SER A 91 -8.18 35.69 17.22
CA SER A 91 -8.90 36.89 16.76
C SER A 91 -10.19 37.16 17.55
N THR A 92 -10.90 36.11 17.98
CA THR A 92 -12.08 36.22 18.84
C THR A 92 -11.70 36.71 20.23
N VAL A 93 -10.59 36.19 20.79
CA VAL A 93 -10.05 36.63 22.10
C VAL A 93 -9.63 38.10 22.05
N ASP A 94 -8.94 38.52 20.99
CA ASP A 94 -8.47 39.90 20.85
C ASP A 94 -9.64 40.87 20.66
N ALA A 95 -10.63 40.52 19.82
CA ALA A 95 -11.85 41.30 19.66
C ALA A 95 -12.62 41.43 20.99
N PHE A 96 -12.70 40.36 21.77
CA PHE A 96 -13.32 40.37 23.09
C PHE A 96 -12.63 41.36 24.03
N ARG A 97 -11.28 41.34 24.09
CA ARG A 97 -10.50 42.29 24.90
C ARG A 97 -10.79 43.75 24.53
N ILE A 98 -10.95 44.06 23.24
CA ILE A 98 -11.30 45.41 22.77
C ILE A 98 -12.71 45.81 23.24
N VAL A 99 -13.69 44.91 23.15
CA VAL A 99 -15.07 45.17 23.61
C VAL A 99 -15.11 45.40 25.11
N VAL A 100 -14.36 44.61 25.88
CA VAL A 100 -14.22 44.77 27.33
C VAL A 100 -13.56 46.11 27.67
N ALA A 101 -12.47 46.47 26.99
CA ALA A 101 -11.74 47.72 27.20
C ALA A 101 -12.60 48.97 26.88
N ALA A 102 -13.58 48.86 25.98
CA ALA A 102 -14.52 49.93 25.68
C ALA A 102 -15.53 50.20 26.82
N GLY A 103 -15.65 49.30 27.81
CA GLY A 103 -16.49 49.49 29.00
C GLY A 103 -18.01 49.45 28.76
N ASP A 104 -18.46 49.18 27.52
CA ASP A 104 -19.88 49.10 27.18
C ASP A 104 -20.44 47.70 27.51
N ILE A 105 -21.08 47.61 28.68
CA ILE A 105 -21.68 46.37 29.20
C ILE A 105 -22.83 45.88 28.32
N GLY A 106 -23.59 46.78 27.67
CA GLY A 106 -24.67 46.41 26.77
C GLY A 106 -24.12 45.70 25.54
N ARG A 107 -23.07 46.27 24.94
CA ARG A 107 -22.35 45.69 23.82
C ARG A 107 -21.66 44.38 24.18
N LEU A 108 -21.06 44.27 25.36
CA LEU A 108 -20.44 43.03 25.84
C LEU A 108 -21.46 41.89 25.98
N LYS A 109 -22.63 42.16 26.57
CA LYS A 109 -23.71 41.17 26.70
C LYS A 109 -24.23 40.70 25.35
N ALA A 110 -24.49 41.63 24.43
CA ALA A 110 -24.94 41.29 23.07
C ALA A 110 -23.89 40.44 22.33
N TRP A 111 -22.61 40.80 22.48
CA TRP A 111 -21.50 40.10 21.83
C TRP A 111 -21.32 38.66 22.34
N LEU A 112 -21.49 38.43 23.65
CA LEU A 112 -21.45 37.09 24.26
C LEU A 112 -22.67 36.24 23.90
N ALA A 113 -23.86 36.85 23.80
CA ALA A 113 -25.08 36.17 23.39
C ALA A 113 -25.01 35.63 21.93
N ASP A 114 -24.31 36.35 21.06
CA ASP A 114 -24.04 35.95 19.66
C ASP A 114 -23.02 34.79 19.57
N ARG A 115 -22.25 34.53 20.64
CA ARG A 115 -21.15 33.54 20.68
C ARG A 115 -21.27 32.59 21.89
N PRO A 116 -22.34 31.80 22.00
CA PRO A 116 -22.59 30.97 23.18
C PRO A 116 -21.51 29.92 23.43
N LYS A 117 -20.83 29.43 22.39
CA LYS A 117 -19.73 28.46 22.51
C LYS A 117 -18.46 29.06 23.11
N ASP A 118 -18.21 30.33 22.86
CA ASP A 118 -17.01 31.03 23.35
C ASP A 118 -17.23 31.66 24.72
N ALA A 119 -18.49 31.91 25.10
CA ALA A 119 -18.85 32.71 26.26
C ALA A 119 -18.19 32.24 27.57
N ALA A 120 -18.21 30.93 27.85
CA ALA A 120 -17.62 30.38 29.07
C ALA A 120 -16.09 30.62 29.14
N LEU A 121 -15.38 30.38 28.04
CA LEU A 121 -13.93 30.58 27.97
C LEU A 121 -13.55 32.07 28.03
N LEU A 122 -14.33 32.94 27.38
CA LEU A 122 -14.07 34.37 27.38
C LEU A 122 -14.39 35.04 28.72
N LEU A 123 -15.42 34.59 29.42
CA LEU A 123 -15.69 35.03 30.79
C LEU A 123 -14.56 34.62 31.74
N ALA A 124 -14.04 33.39 31.61
CA ALA A 124 -12.89 32.94 32.41
C ALA A 124 -11.63 33.81 32.22
N LEU A 125 -11.44 34.43 31.05
CA LEU A 125 -10.34 35.39 30.82
C LEU A 125 -10.47 36.68 31.64
N LEU A 126 -11.69 37.07 32.04
CA LEU A 126 -11.93 38.22 32.91
C LEU A 126 -11.62 37.90 34.37
N GLU A 127 -11.87 36.66 34.78
CA GLU A 127 -11.65 36.17 36.15
C GLU A 127 -10.16 35.91 36.42
N SER A 128 -9.37 35.65 35.37
CA SER A 128 -7.93 35.45 35.44
C SER A 128 -7.20 36.46 34.54
N PRO A 129 -7.13 37.74 34.92
CA PRO A 129 -6.31 38.70 34.20
C PRO A 129 -4.86 38.20 34.23
N SER A 130 -4.32 37.89 33.06
CA SER A 130 -2.90 37.54 32.92
C SER A 130 -2.08 38.73 33.43
N CYS A 131 -1.41 38.57 34.56
CA CYS A 131 -0.37 39.50 35.03
C CYS A 131 0.79 39.55 34.04
#